data_AF-A0A017HSQ1-F1
#
_entry.id   AF-A0A017HSQ1-F1
#
_cell.length_a   1.000
_cell.length_b   1.000
_cell.length_c   1.000
_cell.angle_alpha   90.00
_cell.angle_beta   90.00
_cell.angle_gamma   90.00
#
_symmetry.space_group_name_H-M   'P 1'
#
loop_
_entity.id
_entity.type
_entity.pdbx_description
1 polymer ?
#
loop_
_entity_poly.entity_id
_entity_poly.type
_entity_poly.pdbx_seq_one_letter_code
_entity_poly.pdbx_strand_id
1 'polypeptide(L)' 'MLDRMAARLAARPEILDQRRISVEHPFGSIKQWMHQGAFLVRRLDNVRGEFSLTALAYHIRRAISLVGVPGLIAAAKA' A
#
# COMPACT_ATOMS: atom_id res chain seq x y z
N MET A 1 -4.73 23.88 8.94
CA MET A 1 -4.57 22.43 8.66
C MET A 1 -3.30 21.88 9.30
N LEU A 2 -2.17 22.59 9.17
CA LEU A 2 -0.89 22.21 9.77
C LEU A 2 -0.93 22.15 11.30
N ASP A 3 -1.60 23.09 11.97
CA ASP A 3 -1.68 23.08 13.45
C ASP A 3 -2.43 21.87 13.99
N ARG A 4 -3.48 21.43 13.28
CA ARG A 4 -4.23 20.21 13.61
C ARG A 4 -3.35 18.96 13.43
N MET A 5 -2.52 18.94 12.39
CA MET A 5 -1.57 17.85 12.17
C MET A 5 -0.49 17.82 13.26
N ALA A 6 0.06 18.99 13.61
CA ALA A 6 1.07 19.15 14.65
C ALA A 6 0.54 18.69 16.02
N ALA A 7 -0.66 19.12 16.40
CA ALA A 7 -1.31 18.68 17.65
C ALA A 7 -1.51 17.16 17.69
N ARG A 8 -1.91 16.54 16.56
CA ARG A 8 -2.07 15.08 16.46
C ARG A 8 -0.75 14.32 16.57
N LEU A 9 0.33 14.86 16.02
CA LEU A 9 1.66 14.27 16.09
C LEU A 9 2.26 14.41 17.49
N ALA A 10 2.08 15.56 18.15
CA ALA A 10 2.51 15.77 19.52
C ALA A 10 1.79 14.83 20.50
N ALA A 11 0.50 14.57 20.29
CA ALA A 11 -0.28 13.66 21.12
C ALA A 11 0.08 12.17 20.93
N ARG A 12 0.69 11.79 19.80
CA ARG A 12 0.97 10.40 19.40
C ARG A 12 2.27 10.31 18.58
N PRO A 13 3.43 10.49 19.21
CA PRO A 13 4.71 10.56 18.51
C PRO A 13 5.07 9.26 17.76
N GLU A 14 4.59 8.11 18.23
CA GLU A 14 4.84 6.79 17.66
C GLU A 14 4.19 6.56 16.28
N ILE A 15 3.17 7.34 15.92
CA ILE A 15 2.41 7.13 14.68
C ILE A 15 3.28 7.28 13.43
N LEU A 16 4.27 8.18 13.46
CA LEU A 16 5.16 8.37 12.31
C LEU A 16 6.05 7.16 12.11
N ASP A 17 6.56 6.58 13.18
CA ASP A 17 7.45 5.43 13.11
C ASP A 17 6.70 4.17 12.65
N GLN A 18 5.50 3.94 13.20
CA GLN A 18 4.63 2.85 12.73
C GLN A 18 4.25 2.99 11.26
N ARG A 19 3.95 4.22 10.80
CA ARG A 19 3.68 4.48 9.38
C ARG A 19 4.90 4.19 8.53
N ARG A 20 6.07 4.66 8.95
CA ARG A 20 7.33 4.42 8.25
C ARG A 20 7.53 2.92 8.02
N ILE A 21 7.50 2.13 9.09
CA ILE A 21 7.73 0.69 9.06
C ILE A 21 6.65 -0.03 8.22
N SER A 22 5.39 0.38 8.34
CA SER A 22 4.28 -0.31 7.66
C SER A 22 4.17 0.03 6.18
N VAL A 23 4.54 1.25 5.77
CA VAL A 23 4.23 1.81 4.45
C VAL A 23 5.46 1.82 3.54
N GLU A 24 6.66 2.06 4.05
CA GLU A 24 7.85 2.16 3.20
C GLU A 24 8.13 0.86 2.44
N HIS A 25 7.98 -0.29 3.10
CA HIS A 25 8.25 -1.58 2.46
C HIS A 25 7.27 -1.90 1.30
N PRO A 26 5.93 -1.79 1.46
CA PRO A 26 4.99 -1.88 0.34
C PRO A 26 5.29 -0.93 -0.81
N PHE A 27 5.56 0.34 -0.51
CA PHE A 27 5.85 1.33 -1.55
C PHE A 27 7.19 1.09 -2.24
N GLY A 28 8.20 0.58 -1.53
CA GLY A 28 9.46 0.12 -2.12
C GLY A 28 9.25 -1.05 -3.07
N SER A 29 8.43 -2.03 -2.68
CA SER A 29 8.03 -3.16 -3.53
C SER A 29 7.32 -2.69 -4.80
N ILE A 30 6.29 -1.85 -4.66
CA ILE A 30 5.51 -1.38 -5.80
C ILE A 30 6.35 -0.52 -6.75
N LYS A 31 7.08 0.46 -6.23
CA LYS A 31 7.79 1.41 -7.08
C LYS A 31 9.04 0.81 -7.72
N GLN A 32 9.82 0.03 -6.97
CA GLN A 32 11.10 -0.49 -7.44
C GLN A 32 10.94 -1.86 -8.11
N TRP A 33 10.28 -2.80 -7.44
CA TRP A 33 10.23 -4.20 -7.90
C TRP A 33 9.11 -4.46 -8.91
N MET A 34 7.99 -3.74 -8.82
CA MET A 34 6.92 -3.81 -9.83
C MET A 34 7.08 -2.74 -10.92
N HIS A 35 8.21 -2.02 -10.93
CA HIS A 35 8.55 -0.99 -11.92
C HIS A 35 7.52 0.16 -12.04
N GLN A 36 6.76 0.43 -10.98
CA GLN A 36 5.75 1.49 -10.97
C GLN A 36 6.30 2.84 -10.51
N GLY A 37 7.34 3.32 -11.20
CA GLY A 37 7.96 4.61 -10.91
C GLY A 37 7.14 5.81 -11.41
N ALA A 38 6.33 5.62 -12.46
CA ALA A 38 5.47 6.63 -13.06
C ALA A 38 4.12 6.02 -13.47
N PHE A 39 3.09 6.87 -13.61
CA PHE A 39 1.80 6.44 -14.15
C PHE A 39 1.80 6.50 -15.67
N LEU A 40 1.19 5.50 -16.31
CA LEU A 40 1.08 5.40 -17.76
C LEU A 40 -0.14 6.17 -18.29
N VAL A 41 -1.16 6.34 -17.46
CA VAL A 41 -2.39 7.03 -17.83
C VAL A 41 -2.47 8.46 -17.26
N ARG A 42 -3.30 9.29 -17.90
CA ARG A 42 -3.58 10.67 -17.47
C ARG A 42 -5.01 10.78 -16.93
N ARG A 43 -5.27 11.84 -16.16
CA ARG A 43 -6.52 12.12 -15.41
C ARG A 43 -6.65 11.27 -14.15
N LEU A 44 -7.17 11.88 -13.08
CA LEU A 44 -7.19 11.27 -11.74
C LEU A 44 -7.94 9.94 -11.69
N ASP A 45 -9.07 9.82 -12.39
CA ASP A 45 -9.88 8.58 -12.36
C ASP A 45 -9.13 7.40 -12.99
N ASN A 46 -8.42 7.64 -14.09
CA ASN A 46 -7.61 6.60 -14.72
C ASN A 46 -6.40 6.24 -13.84
N VAL A 47 -5.72 7.24 -13.26
CA VAL A 47 -4.58 7.03 -12.35
C VAL A 47 -5.00 6.23 -11.12
N ARG A 48 -6.20 6.49 -10.59
CA ARG A 48 -6.78 5.69 -9.50
C ARG A 48 -6.96 4.24 -9.92
N GLY A 49 -7.48 3.99 -11.12
CA GLY A 49 -7.60 2.65 -11.68
C GLY A 49 -6.25 1.94 -11.78
N GLU A 50 -5.26 2.60 -12.39
CA GLU A 50 -3.90 2.07 -12.53
C GLU A 50 -3.28 1.73 -11.17
N PHE A 51 -3.31 2.66 -10.22
CA PHE A 51 -2.78 2.42 -8.87
C PHE A 51 -3.52 1.30 -8.14
N SER A 52 -4.84 1.21 -8.30
CA SER A 52 -5.66 0.18 -7.64
C SER A 52 -5.31 -1.22 -8.12
N LEU A 53 -5.09 -1.40 -9.43
CA LEU A 53 -4.66 -2.69 -9.99
C LEU A 53 -3.29 -3.11 -9.46
N THR A 54 -2.37 -2.17 -9.35
CA THR A 54 -1.03 -2.43 -8.80
C THR A 54 -1.08 -2.78 -7.33
N ALA A 55 -1.84 -2.02 -6.54
CA ALA A 55 -2.03 -2.32 -5.12
C ALA A 55 -2.65 -3.71 -4.94
N LEU A 56 -3.64 -4.07 -5.77
CA LEU A 56 -4.26 -5.40 -5.77
C LEU A 56 -3.24 -6.50 -6.09
N ALA A 57 -2.44 -6.33 -7.15
CA ALA A 57 -1.40 -7.29 -7.52
C ALA A 57 -0.35 -7.47 -6.40
N TYR A 58 0.06 -6.37 -5.77
CA TYR A 58 0.94 -6.41 -4.59
C TYR A 58 0.29 -7.19 -3.43
N HIS A 59 -0.97 -6.90 -3.11
CA HIS A 59 -1.70 -7.59 -2.04
C HIS A 59 -1.83 -9.09 -2.29
N ILE A 60 -2.17 -9.51 -3.51
CA ILE A 60 -2.27 -10.93 -3.87
C ILE A 60 -0.90 -11.60 -3.72
N ARG A 61 0.16 -11.00 -4.27
CA ARG A 61 1.52 -11.55 -4.16
C ARG A 61 1.95 -11.68 -2.69
N ARG A 62 1.70 -10.64 -1.88
CA ARG A 62 2.01 -10.66 -0.45
C ARG A 62 1.19 -11.71 0.30
N ALA A 63 -0.10 -11.84 0.00
CA ALA A 63 -0.96 -12.84 0.63
C ALA A 63 -0.47 -14.27 0.31
N ILE A 64 -0.13 -14.55 -0.94
CA ILE A 64 0.47 -15.84 -1.34
C ILE A 64 1.75 -16.10 -0.56
N SER A 65 2.62 -15.11 -0.38
CA SER A 65 3.85 -15.26 0.40
C SER A 65 3.61 -15.51 1.90
N LEU A 66 2.51 -15.01 2.47
CA LEU A 66 2.20 -15.13 3.89
C LEU A 66 1.41 -16.41 4.23
N VAL A 67 0.41 -16.75 3.42
CA VAL A 67 -0.54 -17.84 3.72
C VAL A 67 -0.58 -18.93 2.65
N GLY A 68 0.22 -18.81 1.59
CA GLY A 68 0.21 -19.73 0.45
C GLY A 68 -1.05 -19.58 -0.42
N VAL A 69 -1.00 -20.21 -1.60
CA VAL A 69 -2.16 -20.23 -2.52
C VAL A 69 -3.38 -20.92 -1.88
N PRO A 70 -3.27 -22.08 -1.20
CA PRO A 70 -4.43 -22.72 -0.58
C PRO A 70 -5.09 -21.87 0.50
N GLY A 71 -4.28 -21.21 1.35
CA GLY A 71 -4.78 -20.32 2.40
C GLY A 71 -5.50 -19.10 1.82
N LEU A 72 -4.97 -18.51 0.75
CA LEU A 72 -5.63 -17.42 0.05
C LEU A 72 -6.98 -17.84 -0.55
N ILE A 73 -7.04 -19.00 -1.22
CA ILE A 73 -8.30 -19.51 -1.81
C ILE A 73 -9.33 -19.80 -0.73
N ALA A 74 -8.92 -20.38 0.41
CA ALA A 74 -9.83 -20.62 1.53
C ALA A 74 -10.41 -19.31 2.07
N ALA A 75 -9.56 -18.29 2.27
CA ALA A 75 -10.00 -16.97 2.75
C ALA A 75 -10.93 -16.25 1.77
N ALA A 76 -10.74 -16.42 0.46
CA ALA A 76 -11.58 -15.79 -0.57
C ALA A 76 -12.97 -16.45 -0.74
N LYS A 77 -13.14 -17.67 -0.23
CA LYS A 77 -14.41 -18.43 -0.29
C LYS A 77 -15.26 -18.28 0.97
N ALA A 78 -14.67 -17.80 2.06
CA ALA A 78 -15.36 -17.54 3.34
C ALA A 78 -16.16 -16.24 3.26
#